data_AF-A0A927MS04-F1
#
_entry.id   AF-A0A927MS04-F1
#
_cell.length_a   1.000
_cell.length_b   1.000
_cell.length_c   1.000
_cell.angle_alpha   90.00
_cell.angle_beta   90.00
_cell.angle_gamma   90.00
#
_symmetry.space_group_name_H-M   'P 1'
#
loop_
_entity.id
_entity.type
_entity.pdbx_description
1 polymer ?
#
loop_
_entity_poly.entity_id
_entity_poly.type
_entity_poly.pdbx_seq_one_letter_code
_entity_poly.pdbx_strand_id
1 'polypeptide(L)'
;MAGRYRDGAGSNGASTAHCASVRSNRLVTAMVATRSPVGGSRLLVASYQGRGEYDLATGARVARDRDEGSSAWFDASGPSCLTVTSKEWVRVAGLAGGWLPRESGRWRIAISGEEVMVVAGDSPAQQLCEGEEVRVAGFAPGGDVLVIGRPMDVWIFRV
;
A
#
# COMPACT_ATOMS: atom_id res chain seq x y z
N MET A 1 13.89 -45.00 -23.02
CA MET A 1 14.42 -43.77 -23.63
C MET A 1 13.29 -42.74 -23.64
N ALA A 2 13.56 -41.57 -23.07
CA ALA A 2 12.61 -40.48 -22.86
C ALA A 2 12.55 -39.51 -24.05
N GLY A 3 11.47 -38.70 -24.10
CA GLY A 3 11.35 -37.47 -24.89
C GLY A 3 10.28 -37.56 -25.99
N ARG A 4 9.39 -36.59 -26.21
CA ARG A 4 9.47 -35.16 -25.90
C ARG A 4 8.07 -34.57 -25.67
N TYR A 5 7.95 -33.83 -24.58
CA TYR A 5 6.94 -32.79 -24.36
C TYR A 5 7.13 -31.68 -25.42
N ARG A 6 6.04 -31.21 -26.03
CA ARG A 6 6.02 -29.94 -26.77
C ARG A 6 5.26 -28.94 -25.91
N ASP A 7 6.01 -28.12 -25.18
CA ASP A 7 5.46 -26.94 -24.52
C ASP A 7 5.27 -25.84 -25.57
N GLY A 8 4.01 -25.56 -25.88
CA GLY A 8 3.60 -24.34 -26.55
C GLY A 8 3.65 -23.20 -25.53
N ALA A 9 4.75 -22.46 -25.51
CA ALA A 9 4.88 -21.24 -24.74
C ALA A 9 3.96 -20.14 -25.33
N GLY A 10 2.73 -20.08 -24.82
CA GLY A 10 1.85 -18.93 -24.99
C GLY A 10 2.37 -17.76 -24.15
N SER A 11 2.77 -16.68 -24.82
CA SER A 11 3.14 -15.43 -24.19
C SER A 11 1.91 -14.75 -23.59
N ASN A 12 1.68 -14.91 -22.29
CA ASN A 12 0.74 -14.06 -21.56
C ASN A 12 1.44 -12.73 -21.25
N GLY A 13 0.95 -11.66 -21.87
CA GLY A 13 1.41 -10.30 -21.63
C GLY A 13 1.31 -9.94 -20.15
N ALA A 14 2.45 -9.98 -19.46
CA ALA A 14 2.58 -9.53 -18.10
C ALA A 14 2.40 -8.01 -18.08
N SER A 15 1.24 -7.53 -17.63
CA SER A 15 1.11 -6.16 -17.12
C SER A 15 2.13 -6.02 -15.99
N THR A 16 3.21 -5.27 -16.25
CA THR A 16 4.27 -5.05 -15.26
C THR A 16 3.73 -4.14 -14.15
N ALA A 17 3.12 -4.75 -13.13
CA ALA A 17 2.85 -4.07 -11.88
C ALA A 17 4.21 -3.66 -11.28
N HIS A 18 4.52 -2.37 -11.34
CA HIS A 18 5.70 -1.84 -10.67
C HIS A 18 5.45 -1.89 -9.16
N CYS A 19 6.14 -2.78 -8.47
CA CYS A 19 6.13 -2.87 -7.02
C CYS A 19 7.27 -2.02 -6.45
N ALA A 20 6.93 -0.99 -5.68
CA ALA A 20 7.87 -0.33 -4.79
C ALA A 20 7.65 -0.85 -3.37
N SER A 21 8.70 -1.41 -2.76
CA SER A 21 8.69 -1.83 -1.36
C SER A 21 9.49 -0.85 -0.51
N VAL A 22 8.86 -0.34 0.55
CA VAL A 22 9.51 0.51 1.54
C VAL A 22 9.68 -0.30 2.82
N ARG A 23 10.93 -0.68 3.13
CA ARG A 23 11.26 -1.35 4.39
C ARG A 23 11.42 -0.36 5.54
N SER A 24 10.82 -0.69 6.68
CA SER A 24 10.94 -0.05 7.99
C SER A 24 11.56 -1.03 8.98
N ASN A 25 12.48 -0.56 9.81
CA ASN A 25 13.10 -1.42 10.83
C ASN A 25 12.23 -1.59 12.09
N ARG A 26 10.97 -1.13 12.10
CA ARG A 26 10.02 -1.22 13.22
C ARG A 26 8.56 -1.20 12.77
N LEU A 27 7.67 -1.66 13.67
CA LEU A 27 6.22 -1.77 13.54
C LEU A 27 5.60 -0.60 12.77
N VAL A 28 5.22 -0.85 11.53
CA VAL A 28 4.55 0.09 10.65
C VAL A 28 3.06 0.04 10.95
N THR A 29 2.46 1.21 11.12
CA THR A 29 1.01 1.38 10.92
C THR A 29 0.90 1.97 9.53
N ALA A 30 0.82 1.16 8.48
CA ALA A 30 0.89 1.74 7.15
C ALA A 30 -0.37 2.57 6.93
N MET A 31 -0.22 3.87 6.99
CA MET A 31 -1.29 4.82 6.77
C MET A 31 -1.24 5.18 5.29
N VAL A 32 -2.40 5.43 4.68
CA VAL A 32 -2.50 5.74 3.27
C VAL A 32 -3.42 6.92 3.10
N ALA A 33 -2.85 8.06 2.71
CA ALA A 33 -3.57 9.23 2.28
C ALA A 33 -3.07 9.62 0.90
N THR A 34 -3.96 9.65 -0.11
CA THR A 34 -3.56 9.85 -1.52
C THR A 34 -4.03 11.15 -2.15
N ARG A 35 -4.37 12.15 -1.35
CA ARG A 35 -4.57 13.50 -1.88
C ARG A 35 -3.76 14.52 -1.08
N SER A 36 -2.74 15.06 -1.72
CA SER A 36 -2.32 16.44 -1.49
C SER A 36 -2.95 17.30 -2.60
N PRO A 37 -3.58 18.44 -2.28
CA PRO A 37 -4.22 19.31 -3.27
C PRO A 37 -3.23 20.04 -4.20
N VAL A 38 -1.91 19.90 -4.00
CA VAL A 38 -0.89 20.73 -4.69
C VAL A 38 0.00 19.96 -5.67
N GLY A 39 -0.54 18.92 -6.32
CA GLY A 39 0.07 18.37 -7.56
C GLY A 39 0.90 17.09 -7.38
N GLY A 40 0.26 16.01 -6.93
CA GLY A 40 0.80 14.65 -7.06
C GLY A 40 0.09 13.63 -6.17
N SER A 41 -0.02 12.39 -6.67
CA SER A 41 -0.45 11.24 -5.86
C SER A 41 0.67 10.92 -4.87
N ARG A 42 0.45 11.20 -3.59
CA ARG A 42 1.40 10.89 -2.51
C ARG A 42 0.87 9.80 -1.60
N LEU A 43 1.74 9.21 -0.80
CA LEU A 43 1.41 8.25 0.24
C LEU A 43 2.04 8.69 1.55
N LEU A 44 1.22 8.95 2.56
CA LEU A 44 1.68 9.22 3.93
C LEU A 44 1.77 7.92 4.74
N VAL A 45 2.97 7.35 4.88
CA VAL A 45 3.22 6.24 5.81
C VAL A 45 3.58 6.81 7.17
N ALA A 46 2.91 6.36 8.23
CA ALA A 46 3.21 6.79 9.59
C ALA A 46 3.48 5.60 10.50
N SER A 47 4.23 5.80 11.55
CA SER A 47 4.53 4.76 12.53
C SER A 47 4.80 5.42 13.88
N TYR A 48 5.11 4.62 14.88
CA TYR A 48 5.53 5.16 16.17
C TYR A 48 6.78 6.07 16.06
N GLN A 49 7.57 5.96 14.99
CA GLN A 49 8.78 6.76 14.80
C GLN A 49 8.55 8.05 14.01
N GLY A 50 7.29 8.44 13.82
CA GLY A 50 6.90 9.60 13.03
C GLY A 50 6.37 9.22 11.65
N ARG A 51 6.52 10.13 10.69
CA ARG A 51 5.78 10.09 9.43
C ARG A 51 6.70 10.26 8.22
N GLY A 52 6.34 9.66 7.10
CA GLY A 52 7.02 9.80 5.82
C GLY A 52 6.04 9.92 4.66
N GLU A 53 6.29 10.86 3.76
CA GLU A 53 5.55 10.98 2.51
C GLU A 53 6.37 10.38 1.36
N TYR A 54 5.69 9.64 0.51
CA TYR A 54 6.25 9.01 -0.68
C TYR A 54 5.48 9.48 -1.91
N ASP A 55 6.19 9.73 -2.99
CA ASP A 55 5.62 10.02 -4.28
C ASP A 55 5.18 8.70 -4.92
N LEU A 56 3.89 8.55 -5.25
CA LEU A 56 3.36 7.32 -5.81
C LEU A 56 3.77 7.10 -7.27
N ALA A 57 4.19 8.16 -7.97
CA ALA A 57 4.66 8.14 -9.37
C ALA A 57 6.13 7.71 -9.51
N THR A 58 6.94 7.78 -8.46
CA THR A 58 8.36 7.40 -8.47
C THR A 58 8.71 6.37 -7.39
N GLY A 59 7.88 6.23 -6.35
CA GLY A 59 8.22 5.50 -5.13
C GLY A 59 9.22 6.24 -4.23
N ALA A 60 9.67 7.44 -4.63
CA ALA A 60 10.67 8.19 -3.88
C ALA A 60 10.09 8.76 -2.58
N ARG A 61 10.87 8.74 -1.50
CA ARG A 61 10.51 9.43 -0.26
C ARG A 61 10.66 10.94 -0.46
N VAL A 62 9.55 11.67 -0.37
CA VAL A 62 9.47 13.13 -0.55
C VAL A 62 9.82 13.86 0.74
N ALA A 63 9.30 13.37 1.87
CA ALA A 63 9.53 14.00 3.17
C ALA A 63 9.49 12.98 4.29
N ARG A 64 10.12 13.32 5.42
CA ARG A 64 10.07 12.52 6.64
C ARG A 64 10.23 13.44 7.85
N ASP A 65 9.44 13.20 8.89
CA ASP A 65 9.81 13.62 10.23
C ASP A 65 10.29 12.42 11.06
N ARG A 66 11.13 12.69 12.05
CA ARG A 66 11.40 11.77 13.15
C ARG A 66 10.89 12.47 14.39
N ASP A 67 9.61 12.28 14.70
CA ASP A 67 9.03 12.78 15.93
C ASP A 67 8.51 11.62 16.78
N GLU A 68 9.40 11.08 17.62
CA GLU A 68 9.08 9.99 18.56
C GLU A 68 8.47 10.53 19.87
N GLY A 69 8.42 11.85 20.07
CA GLY A 69 8.08 12.49 21.35
C GLY A 69 6.73 13.22 21.37
N SER A 70 6.19 13.57 20.21
CA SER A 70 4.89 14.22 20.08
C SER A 70 3.88 13.29 19.42
N SER A 71 2.66 13.23 19.96
CA SER A 71 1.50 12.60 19.30
C SER A 71 0.61 13.62 18.59
N ALA A 72 0.98 14.91 18.56
CA ALA A 72 0.15 15.98 18.01
C ALA A 72 -0.13 15.85 16.49
N TRP A 73 0.57 14.95 15.82
CA TRP A 73 0.39 14.65 14.41
C TRP A 73 -0.60 13.50 14.14
N PHE A 74 -1.11 12.83 15.17
CA PHE A 74 -2.06 11.73 15.05
C PHE A 74 -3.29 11.97 15.92
N ASP A 75 -4.47 11.90 15.31
CA ASP A 75 -5.75 11.90 16.00
C ASP A 75 -6.32 10.47 16.01
N ALA A 76 -6.24 9.83 17.18
CA ALA A 76 -6.76 8.48 17.40
C ALA A 76 -8.30 8.43 17.43
N SER A 77 -8.96 9.54 17.76
CA SER A 77 -10.43 9.60 17.87
C SER A 77 -11.11 9.67 16.52
N GLY A 78 -10.50 10.39 15.58
CA GLY A 78 -10.89 10.42 14.18
C GLY A 78 -9.71 10.00 13.31
N PRO A 79 -9.44 8.69 13.12
CA PRO A 79 -8.16 8.14 12.65
C PRO A 79 -7.61 8.93 11.46
N SER A 80 -6.78 9.91 11.78
CA SER A 80 -6.22 10.87 10.84
C SER A 80 -4.81 11.23 11.26
N CYS A 81 -3.97 11.51 10.28
CA CYS A 81 -2.63 12.03 10.48
C CYS A 81 -2.50 13.39 9.83
N LEU A 82 -1.68 14.24 10.43
CA LEU A 82 -1.20 15.44 9.78
C LEU A 82 -0.16 15.03 8.72
N THR A 83 -0.19 15.61 7.53
CA THR A 83 0.86 15.40 6.52
C THR A 83 2.14 16.11 6.93
N VAL A 84 3.27 15.65 6.39
CA VAL A 84 4.59 16.22 6.68
C VAL A 84 4.79 17.52 5.90
N THR A 85 4.44 17.54 4.62
CA THR A 85 4.71 18.67 3.72
C THR A 85 3.60 19.71 3.73
N SER A 86 2.34 19.30 3.51
CA SER A 86 1.21 20.25 3.42
C SER A 86 0.62 20.65 4.77
N LYS A 87 0.96 19.94 5.86
CA LYS A 87 0.39 20.14 7.20
C LYS A 87 -1.14 20.06 7.20
N GLU A 88 -1.70 19.14 6.43
CA GLU A 88 -3.13 18.88 6.33
C GLU A 88 -3.50 17.59 7.06
N TRP A 89 -4.66 17.57 7.72
CA TRP A 89 -5.18 16.35 8.32
C TRP A 89 -5.80 15.45 7.25
N VAL A 90 -5.32 14.21 7.19
CA VAL A 90 -5.78 13.20 6.24
C VAL A 90 -6.20 11.95 6.98
N ARG A 91 -7.33 11.36 6.58
CA ARG A 91 -7.81 10.10 7.13
C ARG A 91 -6.81 8.98 6.85
N VAL A 92 -6.71 8.05 7.79
CA VAL A 92 -5.78 6.92 7.69
C VAL A 92 -6.51 5.59 7.83
N ALA A 93 -5.82 4.53 7.40
CA ALA A 93 -6.24 3.15 7.55
C ALA A 93 -5.10 2.34 8.20
N GLY A 94 -5.43 1.25 8.90
CA GLY A 94 -4.45 0.34 9.49
C GLY A 94 -4.76 0.01 10.95
N LEU A 95 -3.72 -0.24 11.76
CA LEU A 95 -3.86 -0.66 13.16
C LEU A 95 -4.71 0.28 14.02
N ALA A 96 -4.68 1.58 13.73
CA ALA A 96 -5.43 2.56 14.48
C ALA A 96 -6.89 2.73 13.98
N GLY A 97 -7.35 1.83 13.11
CA GLY A 97 -8.67 1.87 12.49
C GLY A 97 -8.66 2.47 11.08
N GLY A 98 -9.87 2.63 10.54
CA GLY A 98 -10.08 3.00 9.13
C GLY A 98 -9.89 1.82 8.17
N TRP A 99 -10.25 2.03 6.91
CA TRP A 99 -10.10 1.02 5.86
C TRP A 99 -9.82 1.68 4.53
N LEU A 100 -9.20 0.91 3.63
CA LEU A 100 -9.08 1.27 2.22
C LEU A 100 -10.15 0.54 1.41
N PRO A 101 -10.64 1.13 0.31
CA PRO A 101 -11.45 0.43 -0.66
C PRO A 101 -10.83 -0.92 -1.06
N ARG A 102 -11.63 -1.99 -1.05
CA ARG A 102 -11.19 -3.32 -1.48
C ARG A 102 -11.41 -3.59 -2.96
N GLU A 103 -12.01 -2.63 -3.66
CA GLU A 103 -12.34 -2.71 -5.07
C GLU A 103 -11.97 -1.41 -5.76
N SER A 104 -11.47 -1.51 -6.99
CA SER A 104 -11.20 -0.39 -7.89
C SER A 104 -11.36 -0.83 -9.33
N GLY A 105 -12.41 -0.38 -9.99
CA GLY A 105 -12.76 -0.81 -11.35
C GLY A 105 -12.93 -2.33 -11.42
N ARG A 106 -12.10 -2.99 -12.22
CA ARG A 106 -12.11 -4.46 -12.37
C ARG A 106 -11.33 -5.19 -11.28
N TRP A 107 -10.56 -4.46 -10.47
CA TRP A 107 -9.67 -5.05 -9.49
C TRP A 107 -10.38 -5.20 -8.15
N ARG A 108 -10.23 -6.37 -7.52
CA ARG A 108 -10.72 -6.69 -6.18
C ARG A 108 -9.61 -7.32 -5.37
N ILE A 109 -9.53 -7.00 -4.08
CA ILE A 109 -8.64 -7.67 -3.14
C ILE A 109 -9.40 -8.57 -2.18
N ALA A 110 -8.80 -9.72 -1.89
CA ALA A 110 -9.20 -10.61 -0.81
C ALA A 110 -8.04 -10.70 0.18
N ILE A 111 -8.37 -10.60 1.48
CA ILE A 111 -7.40 -10.71 2.56
C ILE A 111 -7.81 -11.90 3.41
N SER A 112 -6.90 -12.86 3.59
CA SER A 112 -7.13 -14.07 4.39
C SER A 112 -5.93 -14.31 5.30
N GLY A 113 -6.06 -13.96 6.58
CA GLY A 113 -4.95 -14.07 7.54
C GLY A 113 -3.74 -13.23 7.10
N GLU A 114 -2.67 -13.90 6.71
CA GLU A 114 -1.39 -13.33 6.30
C GLU A 114 -1.24 -13.17 4.77
N GLU A 115 -2.29 -13.51 4.03
CA GLU A 115 -2.28 -13.49 2.57
C GLU A 115 -3.13 -12.35 2.01
N VAL A 116 -2.59 -11.67 0.99
CA VAL A 116 -3.35 -10.78 0.12
C VAL A 116 -3.37 -11.35 -1.28
N MET A 117 -4.58 -11.56 -1.79
CA MET A 117 -4.82 -11.90 -3.18
C MET A 117 -5.46 -10.74 -3.90
N VAL A 118 -5.09 -10.54 -5.17
CA VAL A 118 -5.74 -9.61 -6.08
C VAL A 118 -6.35 -10.36 -7.25
N VAL A 119 -7.56 -9.95 -7.65
CA VAL A 119 -8.31 -10.52 -8.76
C VAL A 119 -8.67 -9.40 -9.72
N ALA A 120 -8.50 -9.63 -11.02
CA ALA A 120 -8.85 -8.68 -12.09
C ALA A 120 -9.94 -9.27 -12.98
N GLY A 121 -11.20 -8.90 -12.76
CA GLY A 121 -12.34 -9.49 -13.47
C GLY A 121 -12.35 -11.02 -13.34
N ASP A 122 -12.38 -11.73 -14.47
CA ASP A 122 -12.36 -13.20 -14.53
C ASP A 122 -10.94 -13.81 -14.56
N SER A 123 -9.91 -12.99 -14.36
CA SER A 123 -8.53 -13.48 -14.31
C SER A 123 -8.29 -14.30 -13.04
N PRO A 124 -7.41 -15.31 -13.06
CA PRO A 124 -7.01 -16.03 -11.86
C PRO A 124 -6.53 -15.07 -10.77
N ALA A 125 -6.82 -15.39 -9.51
CA ALA A 125 -6.30 -14.66 -8.38
C ALA A 125 -4.77 -14.72 -8.37
N GLN A 126 -4.13 -13.57 -8.19
CA GLN A 126 -2.70 -13.47 -8.00
C GLN A 126 -2.40 -13.17 -6.53
N GLN A 127 -1.59 -14.01 -5.92
CA GLN A 127 -1.07 -13.79 -4.57
C GLN A 127 -0.02 -12.67 -4.62
N LEU A 128 -0.17 -11.66 -3.75
CA LEU A 128 0.73 -10.51 -3.69
C LEU A 128 1.73 -10.60 -2.54
N CYS A 129 1.31 -11.15 -1.40
CA CYS A 129 2.19 -11.40 -0.26
C CYS A 129 1.67 -12.56 0.61
N GLU A 130 2.58 -13.14 1.38
CA GLU A 130 2.33 -14.20 2.36
C GLU A 130 3.32 -14.14 3.53
N GLY A 131 3.02 -14.90 4.59
CA GLY A 131 3.95 -15.21 5.69
C GLY A 131 4.14 -14.12 6.73
N GLU A 132 3.39 -13.01 6.64
CA GLU A 132 3.35 -11.98 7.68
C GLU A 132 1.95 -11.37 7.79
N GLU A 133 1.60 -10.93 9.00
CA GLU A 133 0.36 -10.19 9.29
C GLU A 133 0.14 -9.02 8.32
N VAL A 134 -1.02 -8.98 7.67
CA VAL A 134 -1.44 -7.84 6.84
C VAL A 134 -2.24 -6.88 7.71
N ARG A 135 -1.69 -5.68 7.94
CA ARG A 135 -2.31 -4.66 8.81
C ARG A 135 -3.25 -3.74 8.07
N VAL A 136 -2.97 -3.53 6.79
CA VAL A 136 -3.83 -2.79 5.88
C VAL A 136 -3.62 -3.33 4.48
N ALA A 137 -4.70 -3.44 3.72
CA ALA A 137 -4.59 -3.57 2.28
C ALA A 137 -5.80 -2.92 1.62
N GLY A 138 -5.57 -2.29 0.47
CA GLY A 138 -6.62 -1.73 -0.37
C GLY A 138 -6.15 -0.65 -1.31
N PHE A 139 -7.08 -0.20 -2.14
CA PHE A 139 -6.81 0.81 -3.15
C PHE A 139 -6.74 2.19 -2.51
N ALA A 140 -5.81 2.99 -2.99
CA ALA A 140 -5.82 4.43 -2.82
C ALA A 140 -7.17 5.01 -3.27
N PRO A 141 -7.66 6.12 -2.67
CA PRO A 141 -8.82 6.86 -3.17
C PRO A 141 -8.85 7.17 -4.68
N GLY A 142 -7.69 7.25 -5.34
CA GLY A 142 -7.59 7.42 -6.80
C GLY A 142 -7.86 6.14 -7.61
N GLY A 143 -7.83 4.98 -6.98
CA GLY A 143 -8.10 3.67 -7.57
C GLY A 143 -6.94 3.08 -8.41
N ASP A 144 -5.91 3.86 -8.68
CA ASP A 144 -4.75 3.55 -9.53
C ASP A 144 -3.57 2.91 -8.78
N VAL A 145 -3.66 2.88 -7.45
CA VAL A 145 -2.63 2.33 -6.57
C VAL A 145 -3.25 1.37 -5.57
N LEU A 146 -2.67 0.19 -5.44
CA LEU A 146 -2.93 -0.76 -4.36
C LEU A 146 -1.81 -0.67 -3.33
N VAL A 147 -2.17 -0.54 -2.06
CA VAL A 147 -1.22 -0.51 -0.95
C VAL A 147 -1.43 -1.73 -0.07
N ILE A 148 -0.33 -2.36 0.35
CA ILE A 148 -0.32 -3.41 1.38
C ILE A 148 0.67 -2.98 2.45
N GLY A 149 0.21 -2.89 3.70
CA GLY A 149 1.05 -2.57 4.84
C GLY A 149 1.20 -3.74 5.79
N ARG A 150 2.44 -4.05 6.10
CA ARG A 150 2.86 -5.14 7.00
C ARG A 150 3.67 -4.56 8.17
N PRO A 151 3.95 -5.34 9.23
CA PRO A 151 4.71 -4.86 10.38
C PRO A 151 6.02 -4.16 10.04
N MET A 152 6.74 -4.57 8.99
CA MET A 152 8.09 -4.06 8.70
C MET A 152 8.21 -3.43 7.32
N ASP A 153 7.17 -3.43 6.50
CA ASP A 153 7.23 -2.78 5.19
C ASP A 153 5.87 -2.37 4.65
N VAL A 154 5.92 -1.58 3.58
CA VAL A 154 4.76 -1.18 2.78
C VAL A 154 5.06 -1.49 1.34
N TRP A 155 4.15 -2.19 0.69
CA TRP A 155 4.21 -2.53 -0.72
C TRP A 155 3.20 -1.67 -1.47
N ILE A 156 3.65 -1.09 -2.57
CA ILE A 156 2.88 -0.16 -3.40
C ILE A 156 2.87 -0.72 -4.81
N PHE A 157 1.69 -1.02 -5.33
CA PHE A 157 1.47 -1.52 -6.67
C PHE A 157 0.68 -0.50 -7.47
N ARG A 158 1.06 -0.31 -8.74
CA ARG A 158 0.20 0.38 -9.72
C ARG A 158 -0.64 -0.64 -10.48
N VAL A 159 -1.92 -0.31 -10.68
CA VAL A 159 -2.95 -1.19 -11.26
C VAL A 159 -3.64 -0.61 -12.49
#